data_AF-A0A947VP60-F1
#
_entry.id   AF-A0A947VP60-F1
#
_cell.length_a   1.000
_cell.length_b   1.000
_cell.length_c   1.000
_cell.angle_alpha   90.00
_cell.angle_beta   90.00
_cell.angle_gamma   90.00
#
_symmetry.space_group_name_H-M   'P 1'
#
loop_
_entity.id
_entity.type
_entity.pdbx_description
1 polymer ?
#
loop_
_entity_poly.entity_id
_entity_poly.type
_entity_poly.pdbx_seq_one_letter_code
_entity_poly.pdbx_strand_id
1 'polypeptide(L)'
;MQNIQKYNKTNLLVLLKQVRSLCYSIFPLIWASALLVSIGEALLYPGVTKKYLLINPLWVYFILIAACLFSKYDPKYKKSVLSEKLNKINLSLAFLFGLLYLSLMNLEKLNYSNFVFSKLHVHPAELKWPLFVVLISYALSRRGFHTIVNNKNIIKKIRPEMIIITLALMVSADNLIGISSMIEKDISFMLSNPLASYDLKMSEKVTPLFYEYTSFIKTNVPEESTILIPPQGYPWPQTGNSAYLRYFLYPRKVLNGEEYLPGANYTKNDIDYVLIAWGETIGTEYDYTHGWPKFDVAAEEIIYITNEKDKDKVMGNYVYEAVKDKELWGVIKITK
;
A
#
# COMPACT_ATOMS: atom_id res chain seq x y z
N MET A 1 35.34 -24.05 -36.73
CA MET A 1 34.31 -23.26 -36.02
C MET A 1 32.93 -23.93 -35.92
N GLN A 2 32.42 -24.64 -36.94
CA GLN A 2 31.08 -25.25 -36.91
C GLN A 2 30.87 -26.34 -35.83
N ASN A 3 31.90 -27.11 -35.47
CA ASN A 3 31.79 -28.15 -34.43
C ASN A 3 31.62 -27.61 -33.00
N ILE A 4 32.15 -26.42 -32.70
CA ILE A 4 32.02 -25.79 -31.36
C ILE A 4 30.59 -25.30 -31.12
N GLN A 5 29.95 -24.73 -32.15
CA GLN A 5 28.55 -24.28 -32.06
C GLN A 5 27.56 -25.45 -31.86
N LYS A 6 27.83 -26.61 -32.50
CA LYS A 6 26.97 -27.80 -32.36
C LYS A 6 27.09 -28.43 -30.96
N TYR A 7 28.28 -28.44 -30.37
CA TYR A 7 28.52 -28.97 -29.02
C TYR A 7 27.79 -28.13 -27.94
N ASN A 8 27.87 -26.80 -28.03
CA ASN A 8 27.22 -25.90 -27.07
C ASN A 8 25.68 -26.01 -27.08
N LYS A 9 25.07 -26.24 -28.25
CA LYS A 9 23.61 -26.38 -28.39
C LYS A 9 23.08 -27.64 -27.71
N THR A 10 23.79 -28.77 -27.83
CA THR A 10 23.37 -30.05 -27.23
C THR A 10 23.43 -29.98 -25.70
N ASN A 11 24.50 -29.43 -25.14
CA ASN A 11 24.65 -29.28 -23.69
C ASN A 11 23.59 -28.34 -23.10
N LEU A 12 23.28 -27.24 -23.79
CA LEU A 12 22.21 -26.32 -23.37
C LEU A 12 20.84 -27.00 -23.34
N LEU A 13 20.52 -27.82 -24.34
CA LEU A 13 19.24 -28.55 -24.38
C LEU A 13 19.12 -29.59 -23.26
N VAL A 14 20.22 -30.29 -22.94
CA VAL A 14 20.26 -31.24 -21.82
C VAL A 14 20.05 -30.52 -20.49
N LEU A 15 20.78 -29.42 -20.27
CA LEU A 15 20.64 -28.59 -19.06
C LEU A 15 19.20 -28.07 -18.91
N LEU A 16 18.61 -27.51 -19.98
CA LEU A 16 17.23 -27.03 -19.95
C LEU A 16 16.23 -28.13 -19.62
N LYS A 17 16.46 -29.36 -20.10
CA LYS A 17 15.60 -30.51 -19.78
C LYS A 17 15.72 -30.91 -18.30
N GLN A 18 16.92 -30.90 -17.74
CA GLN A 18 17.15 -31.17 -16.33
C GLN A 18 16.52 -30.10 -15.43
N VAL A 19 16.72 -28.82 -15.76
CA VAL A 19 16.12 -27.69 -15.03
C VAL A 19 14.59 -27.78 -15.07
N ARG A 20 13.98 -28.07 -16.22
CA ARG A 20 12.51 -28.26 -16.32
C ARG A 20 12.02 -29.40 -15.44
N SER A 21 12.70 -30.54 -15.45
CA SER A 21 12.33 -31.69 -14.62
C SER A 21 12.46 -31.39 -13.13
N LEU A 22 13.49 -30.64 -12.73
CA LEU A 22 13.67 -30.21 -11.36
C LEU A 22 12.53 -29.25 -10.95
N CYS A 23 12.26 -28.22 -11.76
CA CYS A 23 11.16 -27.28 -11.55
C CYS A 23 9.83 -28.00 -11.37
N TYR A 24 9.54 -29.02 -12.19
CA TYR A 24 8.34 -29.86 -12.06
C TYR A 24 8.22 -30.50 -10.67
N SER A 25 9.30 -31.11 -10.17
CA SER A 25 9.29 -31.81 -8.88
C SER A 25 9.17 -30.86 -7.69
N ILE A 26 9.79 -29.68 -7.76
CA ILE A 26 9.80 -28.71 -6.66
C ILE A 26 8.64 -27.71 -6.72
N PHE A 27 7.92 -27.61 -7.85
CA PHE A 27 6.86 -26.63 -8.03
C PHE A 27 5.78 -26.65 -6.93
N PRO A 28 5.25 -27.80 -6.49
CA PRO A 28 4.23 -27.83 -5.44
C PRO A 28 4.74 -27.25 -4.11
N LEU A 29 6.02 -27.48 -3.79
CA LEU A 29 6.67 -26.92 -2.61
C LEU A 29 6.79 -25.40 -2.71
N ILE A 30 7.31 -24.89 -3.83
CA ILE A 30 7.42 -23.44 -4.09
C ILE A 30 6.04 -22.77 -4.02
N TRP A 31 5.02 -23.40 -4.62
CA TRP A 31 3.64 -22.93 -4.57
C TRP A 31 3.10 -22.87 -3.15
N ALA A 32 3.25 -23.95 -2.37
CA ALA A 32 2.78 -23.99 -0.98
C ALA A 32 3.51 -22.95 -0.12
N SER A 33 4.83 -22.79 -0.29
CA SER A 33 5.61 -21.77 0.41
C SER A 33 5.15 -20.34 0.06
N ALA A 34 4.93 -20.05 -1.22
CA ALA A 34 4.43 -18.75 -1.65
C ALA A 34 3.04 -18.45 -1.07
N LEU A 35 2.17 -19.47 -1.04
CA LEU A 35 0.84 -19.33 -0.45
C LEU A 35 0.91 -19.08 1.06
N LEU A 36 1.73 -19.83 1.80
CA LEU A 36 1.93 -19.64 3.24
C LEU A 36 2.48 -18.26 3.57
N VAL A 37 3.49 -17.79 2.82
CA VAL A 37 4.03 -16.42 2.98
C VAL A 37 2.93 -15.40 2.76
N SER A 38 2.15 -15.54 1.69
CA SER A 38 1.08 -14.59 1.36
C SER A 38 -0.05 -14.57 2.40
N ILE A 39 -0.41 -15.73 2.97
CA ILE A 39 -1.41 -15.81 4.05
C ILE A 39 -0.84 -15.21 5.34
N GLY A 40 0.43 -15.48 5.66
CA GLY A 40 1.09 -14.92 6.84
C GLY A 40 1.15 -13.39 6.80
N GLU A 41 1.50 -12.80 5.64
CA GLU A 41 1.45 -11.35 5.42
C GLU A 41 0.03 -10.80 5.63
N ALA A 42 -1.01 -11.51 5.16
CA ALA A 42 -2.40 -11.06 5.29
C ALA A 42 -2.97 -11.14 6.71
N LEU A 43 -2.53 -12.13 7.50
CA LEU A 43 -3.01 -12.37 8.87
C LEU A 43 -2.22 -11.63 9.95
N LEU A 44 -0.97 -11.23 9.68
CA LEU A 44 -0.13 -10.57 10.67
C LEU A 44 -0.03 -9.08 10.37
N TYR A 45 0.76 -8.71 9.36
CA TYR A 45 0.90 -7.36 8.83
C TYR A 45 1.85 -7.35 7.62
N PRO A 46 1.71 -6.37 6.70
CA PRO A 46 2.63 -6.18 5.59
C PRO A 46 4.09 -5.99 6.07
N GLY A 47 5.00 -6.81 5.55
CA GLY A 47 6.43 -6.78 5.85
C GLY A 47 6.87 -7.74 6.96
N VAL A 48 5.98 -8.54 7.54
CA VAL A 48 6.31 -9.50 8.60
C VAL A 48 7.38 -10.51 8.15
N THR A 49 7.28 -11.00 6.91
CA THR A 49 8.23 -11.96 6.34
C THR A 49 9.60 -11.33 6.16
N LYS A 50 9.65 -10.08 5.69
CA LYS A 50 10.90 -9.34 5.53
C LYS A 50 11.56 -9.07 6.88
N LYS A 51 10.76 -8.73 7.91
CA LYS A 51 11.25 -8.41 9.24
C LYS A 51 11.85 -9.63 9.95
N TYR A 52 11.15 -10.77 9.94
CA TYR A 52 11.57 -11.95 10.73
C TYR A 52 12.31 -13.02 9.94
N LEU A 53 12.02 -13.18 8.65
CA LEU A 53 12.70 -14.17 7.81
C LEU A 53 13.78 -13.56 6.91
N LEU A 54 13.90 -12.23 6.88
CA LEU A 54 14.82 -11.49 5.98
C LEU A 54 14.59 -11.79 4.49
N ILE A 55 13.41 -12.32 4.15
CA ILE A 55 13.02 -12.64 2.78
C ILE A 55 11.98 -11.61 2.33
N ASN A 56 12.27 -10.91 1.23
CA ASN A 56 11.26 -10.06 0.59
C ASN A 56 10.22 -10.97 -0.11
N PRO A 57 8.92 -10.90 0.23
CA PRO A 57 7.87 -11.70 -0.39
C PRO A 57 7.86 -11.63 -1.93
N LEU A 58 8.27 -10.49 -2.51
CA LEU A 58 8.37 -10.32 -3.97
C LEU A 58 9.30 -11.35 -4.62
N TRP A 59 10.40 -11.73 -3.96
CA TRP A 59 11.30 -12.76 -4.47
C TRP A 59 10.64 -14.14 -4.47
N VAL A 60 9.83 -14.45 -3.46
CA VAL A 60 9.08 -15.71 -3.39
C VAL A 60 8.09 -15.79 -4.54
N TYR A 61 7.38 -14.70 -4.83
CA TYR A 61 6.44 -14.62 -5.96
C TYR A 61 7.15 -14.70 -7.31
N PHE A 62 8.32 -14.07 -7.45
CA PHE A 62 9.14 -14.18 -8.67
C PHE A 62 9.61 -15.62 -8.93
N ILE A 63 10.11 -16.30 -7.88
CA ILE A 63 10.53 -17.71 -7.94
C ILE A 63 9.34 -18.60 -8.31
N LEU A 64 8.16 -18.35 -7.75
CA LEU A 64 6.93 -19.05 -8.10
C LEU A 64 6.61 -18.90 -9.59
N ILE A 65 6.59 -17.67 -10.11
CA ILE A 65 6.28 -17.40 -11.52
C ILE A 65 7.28 -18.10 -12.43
N ALA A 66 8.58 -17.99 -12.13
CA ALA A 66 9.63 -18.67 -12.88
C ALA A 66 9.44 -20.19 -12.87
N ALA A 67 9.24 -20.80 -11.70
CA ALA A 67 9.01 -22.24 -11.56
C ALA A 67 7.76 -22.69 -12.33
N CYS A 68 6.68 -21.91 -12.27
CA CYS A 68 5.45 -22.12 -13.04
C CYS A 68 5.72 -22.13 -14.55
N LEU A 69 6.44 -21.12 -15.06
CA LEU A 69 6.77 -21.00 -16.47
C LEU A 69 7.62 -22.18 -16.95
N PHE A 70 8.68 -22.53 -16.23
CA PHE A 70 9.53 -23.68 -16.59
C PHE A 70 8.76 -25.00 -16.55
N SER A 71 7.90 -25.21 -15.55
CA SER A 71 7.08 -26.42 -15.41
C SER A 71 6.03 -26.56 -16.51
N LYS A 72 5.46 -25.44 -16.99
CA LYS A 72 4.47 -25.42 -18.08
C LYS A 72 5.01 -25.95 -19.41
N TYR A 73 6.32 -25.80 -19.66
CA TYR A 73 6.96 -26.32 -20.87
C TYR A 73 7.34 -27.80 -20.79
N ASP A 74 7.16 -28.46 -19.63
CA ASP A 74 7.33 -29.91 -19.53
C ASP A 74 6.03 -30.64 -19.94
N PRO A 75 6.05 -31.44 -21.03
CA PRO A 75 4.88 -32.20 -21.46
C PRO A 75 4.43 -33.25 -20.43
N LYS A 76 5.31 -33.70 -19.52
CA LYS A 76 4.96 -34.61 -18.42
C LYS A 76 4.08 -33.90 -17.39
N TYR A 77 4.39 -32.64 -17.03
CA TYR A 77 3.59 -31.89 -16.06
C TYR A 77 2.16 -31.72 -16.53
N LYS A 78 1.97 -31.27 -17.78
CA LYS A 78 0.63 -31.05 -18.39
C LYS A 78 -0.27 -32.29 -18.43
N LYS A 79 0.31 -33.49 -18.36
CA LYS A 79 -0.40 -34.77 -18.37
C LYS A 79 -0.42 -35.46 -17.00
N SER A 80 0.25 -34.89 -16.00
CA SER A 80 0.38 -35.50 -14.69
C SER A 80 -0.92 -35.37 -13.88
N VAL A 81 -1.23 -36.41 -13.11
CA VAL A 81 -2.31 -36.41 -12.10
C VAL A 81 -2.09 -35.28 -11.09
N LEU A 82 -0.82 -34.97 -10.77
CA LEU A 82 -0.45 -33.90 -9.86
C LEU A 82 -0.92 -32.53 -10.36
N SER A 83 -0.69 -32.22 -11.64
CA SER A 83 -1.15 -30.96 -12.23
C SER A 83 -2.68 -30.85 -12.17
N GLU A 84 -3.42 -31.93 -12.45
CA GLU A 84 -4.88 -31.91 -12.36
C GLU A 84 -5.37 -31.65 -10.92
N LYS A 85 -4.76 -32.32 -9.92
CA LYS A 85 -5.08 -32.09 -8.51
C LYS A 85 -4.78 -30.66 -8.07
N LEU A 86 -3.60 -30.13 -8.42
CA LEU A 86 -3.23 -28.74 -8.12
C LEU A 86 -4.20 -27.74 -8.77
N ASN A 87 -4.72 -28.04 -9.96
CA ASN A 87 -5.70 -27.16 -10.62
C ASN A 87 -7.02 -27.09 -9.85
N LYS A 88 -7.50 -28.24 -9.37
CA LYS A 88 -8.72 -28.30 -8.56
C LYS A 88 -8.53 -27.55 -7.23
N ILE A 89 -7.39 -27.78 -6.56
CA ILE A 89 -7.04 -27.07 -5.32
C ILE A 89 -6.97 -25.56 -5.56
N ASN A 90 -6.26 -25.12 -6.60
CA ASN A 90 -6.14 -23.70 -6.91
C ASN A 90 -7.50 -23.09 -7.24
N LEU A 91 -8.37 -23.78 -7.98
CA LEU A 91 -9.70 -23.26 -8.27
C LEU A 91 -10.53 -23.08 -6.98
N SER A 92 -10.52 -24.08 -6.09
CA SER A 92 -11.22 -24.01 -4.81
C SER A 92 -10.67 -22.88 -3.93
N LEU A 93 -9.36 -22.71 -3.88
CA LEU A 93 -8.72 -21.62 -3.13
C LEU A 93 -8.99 -20.25 -3.76
N ALA A 94 -9.05 -20.14 -5.09
CA ALA A 94 -9.37 -18.88 -5.75
C ALA A 94 -10.79 -18.44 -5.41
N PHE A 95 -11.73 -19.39 -5.40
CA PHE A 95 -13.09 -19.13 -4.95
C PHE A 95 -13.12 -18.69 -3.48
N LEU A 96 -12.43 -19.42 -2.60
CA LEU A 96 -12.37 -19.10 -1.17
C LEU A 96 -11.78 -17.72 -0.91
N PHE A 97 -10.59 -17.42 -1.44
CA PHE A 97 -9.92 -16.13 -1.24
C PHE A 97 -10.67 -14.99 -1.93
N GLY A 98 -11.26 -15.23 -3.10
CA GLY A 98 -12.09 -14.24 -3.77
C GLY A 98 -13.32 -13.88 -2.94
N LEU A 99 -14.03 -14.87 -2.41
CA LEU A 99 -15.19 -14.66 -1.54
C LEU A 99 -14.80 -13.97 -0.23
N LEU A 100 -13.68 -14.37 0.39
CA LEU A 100 -13.17 -13.75 1.61
C LEU A 100 -12.80 -12.28 1.36
N TYR A 101 -12.05 -12.01 0.28
CA TYR A 101 -11.67 -10.65 -0.09
C TYR A 101 -12.90 -9.76 -0.31
N LEU A 102 -13.87 -10.21 -1.12
CA LEU A 102 -15.08 -9.44 -1.36
C LEU A 102 -15.91 -9.23 -0.09
N SER A 103 -16.03 -10.24 0.76
CA SER A 103 -16.75 -10.13 2.04
C SER A 103 -16.09 -9.11 2.96
N LEU A 104 -14.76 -9.16 3.11
CA LEU A 104 -14.02 -8.24 3.98
C LEU A 104 -14.01 -6.80 3.42
N MET A 105 -13.87 -6.63 2.11
CA MET A 105 -13.96 -5.30 1.49
C MET A 105 -15.35 -4.69 1.64
N ASN A 106 -16.41 -5.49 1.55
CA ASN A 106 -17.76 -5.01 1.84
C ASN A 106 -17.95 -4.66 3.32
N LEU A 107 -17.36 -5.42 4.25
CA LEU A 107 -17.39 -5.10 5.68
C LEU A 107 -16.68 -3.77 6.00
N GLU A 108 -15.52 -3.52 5.39
CA GLU A 108 -14.86 -2.21 5.42
C GLU A 108 -15.81 -1.10 4.96
N LYS A 109 -16.39 -1.26 3.77
CA LYS A 109 -17.26 -0.26 3.14
C LYS A 109 -18.54 0.03 3.94
N LEU A 110 -19.13 -0.99 4.58
CA LEU A 110 -20.36 -0.84 5.37
C LEU A 110 -20.14 -0.23 6.76
N ASN A 111 -18.89 -0.20 7.24
CA ASN A 111 -18.55 0.36 8.55
C ASN A 111 -17.68 1.61 8.36
N TYR A 112 -16.37 1.48 8.54
CA TYR A 112 -15.39 2.56 8.41
C TYR A 112 -14.04 2.01 7.97
N SER A 113 -13.17 2.88 7.48
CA SER A 113 -11.82 2.49 7.06
C SER A 113 -11.03 1.86 8.21
N ASN A 114 -10.36 0.73 7.96
CA ASN A 114 -9.67 -0.11 8.95
C ASN A 114 -10.57 -0.87 9.94
N PHE A 115 -11.90 -0.91 9.75
CA PHE A 115 -12.80 -1.74 10.54
C PHE A 115 -12.36 -3.21 10.58
N VAL A 116 -12.01 -3.80 9.43
CA VAL A 116 -11.65 -5.23 9.38
C VAL A 116 -10.35 -5.51 10.13
N PHE A 117 -9.37 -4.63 9.97
CA PHE A 117 -8.09 -4.79 10.69
C PHE A 117 -8.28 -4.62 12.20
N SER A 118 -9.07 -3.64 12.64
CA SER A 118 -9.29 -3.39 14.06
C SER A 118 -10.05 -4.51 14.79
N LYS A 119 -10.95 -5.24 14.09
CA LYS A 119 -11.79 -6.29 14.69
C LYS A 119 -11.28 -7.70 14.44
N LEU A 120 -10.75 -7.96 13.25
CA LEU A 120 -10.34 -9.30 12.84
C LEU A 120 -8.82 -9.44 12.73
N HIS A 121 -8.05 -8.35 12.83
CA HIS A 121 -6.61 -8.33 12.62
C HIS A 121 -6.18 -8.91 11.27
N VAL A 122 -7.05 -8.83 10.27
CA VAL A 122 -6.77 -9.18 8.89
C VAL A 122 -6.66 -7.89 8.09
N HIS A 123 -5.65 -7.78 7.24
CA HIS A 123 -5.59 -6.69 6.27
C HIS A 123 -6.29 -7.13 4.98
N PRO A 124 -7.50 -6.62 4.64
CA PRO A 124 -8.21 -7.03 3.43
C PRO A 124 -7.38 -6.81 2.17
N ALA A 125 -6.62 -5.72 2.16
CA ALA A 125 -5.72 -5.37 1.07
C ALA A 125 -4.64 -6.44 0.83
N GLU A 126 -4.20 -7.19 1.84
CA GLU A 126 -3.13 -8.19 1.68
C GLU A 126 -3.63 -9.55 1.20
N LEU A 127 -4.94 -9.83 1.32
CA LEU A 127 -5.56 -11.04 0.75
C LEU A 127 -5.49 -11.11 -0.79
N LYS A 128 -5.16 -9.99 -1.44
CA LYS A 128 -4.88 -9.96 -2.87
C LYS A 128 -3.67 -10.83 -3.25
N TRP A 129 -2.69 -11.02 -2.36
CA TRP A 129 -1.50 -11.83 -2.66
C TRP A 129 -1.78 -13.34 -2.69
N PRO A 130 -2.43 -13.95 -1.68
CA PRO A 130 -2.89 -15.34 -1.79
C PRO A 130 -3.75 -15.56 -3.02
N LEU A 131 -4.68 -14.64 -3.28
CA LEU A 131 -5.54 -14.69 -4.46
C LEU A 131 -4.70 -14.68 -5.75
N PHE A 132 -3.76 -13.74 -5.88
CA PHE A 132 -2.84 -13.67 -7.02
C PHE A 132 -2.04 -14.96 -7.22
N VAL A 133 -1.43 -15.49 -6.16
CA VAL A 133 -0.64 -16.74 -6.18
C VAL A 133 -1.46 -17.91 -6.71
N VAL A 134 -2.69 -18.04 -6.25
CA VAL A 134 -3.59 -19.12 -6.66
C VAL A 134 -4.04 -18.95 -8.11
N LEU A 135 -4.35 -17.72 -8.52
CA LEU A 135 -4.80 -17.42 -9.89
C LEU A 135 -3.70 -17.61 -10.92
N ILE A 136 -2.49 -17.12 -10.66
CA ILE A 136 -1.37 -17.27 -11.59
C ILE A 136 -1.03 -18.75 -11.75
N SER A 137 -1.08 -19.50 -10.65
CA SER A 137 -0.85 -20.95 -10.66
C SER A 137 -1.93 -21.67 -11.47
N TYR A 138 -3.20 -21.34 -11.27
CA TYR A 138 -4.32 -21.88 -12.03
C TYR A 138 -4.26 -21.54 -13.53
N ALA A 139 -3.96 -20.29 -13.86
CA ALA A 139 -3.87 -19.83 -15.25
C ALA A 139 -2.74 -20.53 -16.00
N LEU A 140 -1.58 -20.69 -15.35
CA LEU A 140 -0.40 -21.29 -15.97
C LEU A 140 -0.46 -22.82 -16.05
N SER A 141 -1.20 -23.46 -15.15
CA SER A 141 -1.39 -24.91 -15.14
C SER A 141 -2.50 -25.40 -16.06
N ARG A 142 -3.38 -24.52 -16.55
CA ARG A 142 -4.47 -24.90 -17.46
C ARG A 142 -3.93 -25.21 -18.86
N ARG A 143 -4.16 -26.46 -19.27
CA ARG A 143 -3.78 -27.03 -20.57
C ARG A 143 -4.37 -26.29 -21.78
N GLY A 144 -5.42 -25.49 -21.58
CA GLY A 144 -6.26 -24.92 -22.63
C GLY A 144 -6.34 -23.40 -22.71
N PHE A 145 -5.47 -22.62 -22.05
CA PHE A 145 -5.51 -21.16 -22.21
C PHE A 145 -5.36 -20.73 -23.69
N HIS A 146 -4.54 -21.46 -24.47
CA HIS A 146 -4.46 -21.27 -25.92
C HIS A 146 -5.69 -21.76 -26.70
N THR A 147 -6.41 -22.78 -26.21
CA THR A 147 -7.58 -23.34 -26.90
C THR A 147 -8.85 -22.49 -26.66
N ILE A 148 -8.90 -21.75 -25.55
CA ILE A 148 -10.01 -20.85 -25.20
C ILE A 148 -10.08 -19.65 -26.14
N VAL A 149 -8.93 -19.12 -26.57
CA VAL A 149 -8.86 -17.97 -27.50
C VAL A 149 -9.34 -18.35 -28.91
N ASN A 150 -9.21 -19.61 -29.31
CA ASN A 150 -9.47 -20.04 -30.70
C ASN A 150 -10.80 -20.77 -30.93
N ASN A 151 -11.61 -21.04 -29.89
CA ASN A 151 -12.83 -21.83 -30.05
C ASN A 151 -14.11 -21.01 -29.81
N LYS A 152 -14.76 -20.60 -30.89
CA LYS A 152 -15.97 -19.74 -30.93
C LYS A 152 -17.17 -20.33 -30.17
N ASN A 153 -17.20 -21.64 -29.91
CA ASN A 153 -18.32 -22.30 -29.20
C ASN A 153 -18.23 -22.26 -27.66
N ILE A 154 -17.15 -21.70 -27.09
CA ILE A 154 -16.94 -21.65 -25.62
C ILE A 154 -17.88 -20.65 -24.93
N ILE A 155 -18.35 -19.62 -25.64
CA ILE A 155 -19.24 -18.58 -25.08
C ILE A 155 -20.56 -19.17 -24.56
N LYS A 156 -21.05 -20.26 -25.15
CA LYS A 156 -22.31 -20.91 -24.72
C LYS A 156 -22.18 -21.74 -23.44
N LYS A 157 -20.97 -21.92 -22.90
CA LYS A 157 -20.71 -22.71 -21.69
C LYS A 157 -19.82 -21.90 -20.76
N ILE A 158 -20.30 -20.73 -20.32
CA ILE A 158 -19.68 -19.96 -19.25
C ILE A 158 -19.69 -20.86 -18.02
N ARG A 159 -18.54 -21.46 -17.74
CA ARG A 159 -18.37 -22.25 -16.52
C ARG A 159 -18.08 -21.29 -15.36
N PRO A 160 -18.56 -21.56 -14.13
CA PRO A 160 -18.34 -20.71 -12.95
C PRO A 160 -16.87 -20.27 -12.75
N GLU A 161 -15.93 -21.11 -13.18
CA GLU A 161 -14.49 -20.84 -13.19
C GLU A 161 -14.13 -19.58 -13.98
N MET A 162 -14.83 -19.29 -15.08
CA MET A 162 -14.60 -18.07 -15.87
C MET A 162 -15.04 -16.82 -15.12
N ILE A 163 -16.11 -16.89 -14.34
CA ILE A 163 -16.58 -15.76 -13.51
C ILE A 163 -15.55 -15.47 -12.42
N ILE A 164 -15.06 -16.52 -11.74
CA ILE A 164 -14.03 -16.37 -10.70
C ILE A 164 -12.75 -15.78 -11.28
N ILE A 165 -12.26 -16.29 -12.42
CA ILE A 165 -11.07 -15.76 -13.12
C ILE A 165 -11.29 -14.31 -13.54
N THR A 166 -12.46 -13.96 -14.06
CA THR A 166 -12.76 -12.58 -14.48
C THR A 166 -12.78 -11.64 -13.29
N LEU A 167 -13.45 -11.98 -12.19
CA LEU A 167 -13.46 -11.15 -10.97
C LEU A 167 -12.06 -10.98 -10.39
N ALA A 168 -11.31 -12.07 -10.35
CA ALA A 168 -9.91 -12.09 -9.96
C ALA A 168 -9.01 -11.21 -10.84
N LEU A 169 -9.15 -11.30 -12.17
CA LEU A 169 -8.41 -10.49 -13.13
C LEU A 169 -8.82 -9.01 -13.03
N MET A 170 -10.09 -8.72 -12.78
CA MET A 170 -10.56 -7.35 -12.54
C MET A 170 -9.93 -6.77 -11.29
N VAL A 171 -9.96 -7.48 -10.16
CA VAL A 171 -9.30 -7.04 -8.91
C VAL A 171 -7.80 -6.89 -9.11
N SER A 172 -7.15 -7.82 -9.84
CA SER A 172 -5.71 -7.73 -10.11
C SER A 172 -5.36 -6.57 -11.04
N ALA A 173 -6.18 -6.31 -12.07
CA ALA A 173 -6.00 -5.22 -13.01
C ALA A 173 -6.19 -3.86 -12.33
N ASP A 174 -7.21 -3.73 -11.48
CA ASP A 174 -7.45 -2.50 -10.71
C ASP A 174 -6.27 -2.16 -9.79
N ASN A 175 -5.73 -3.17 -9.11
CA ASN A 175 -4.50 -3.02 -8.31
C ASN A 175 -3.27 -2.68 -9.16
N LEU A 176 -3.10 -3.32 -10.32
CA LEU A 176 -1.98 -3.03 -11.22
C LEU A 176 -2.05 -1.61 -11.78
N ILE A 177 -3.24 -1.13 -12.14
CA ILE A 177 -3.46 0.23 -12.65
C ILE A 177 -3.14 1.27 -11.55
N GLY A 178 -3.57 1.02 -10.31
CA GLY A 178 -3.26 1.91 -9.18
C GLY A 178 -1.77 1.95 -8.84
N ILE A 179 -1.09 0.79 -8.84
CA ILE A 179 0.34 0.72 -8.57
C ILE A 179 1.14 1.29 -9.75
N SER A 180 0.74 1.01 -11.00
CA SER A 180 1.46 1.48 -12.18
C SER A 180 1.40 2.98 -12.32
N SER A 181 0.25 3.61 -12.04
CA SER A 181 0.14 5.07 -12.11
C SER A 181 1.02 5.77 -11.06
N MET A 182 1.10 5.22 -9.84
CA MET A 182 1.98 5.75 -8.79
C MET A 182 3.46 5.54 -9.14
N ILE A 183 3.83 4.34 -9.58
CA ILE A 183 5.22 4.02 -9.98
C ILE A 183 5.64 4.80 -11.23
N GLU A 184 4.76 4.96 -12.21
CA GLU A 184 5.03 5.71 -13.43
C GLU A 184 5.34 7.17 -13.11
N LYS A 185 4.54 7.80 -12.24
CA LYS A 185 4.81 9.18 -11.79
C LYS A 185 6.19 9.29 -11.13
N ASP A 186 6.48 8.42 -10.17
CA ASP A 186 7.74 8.45 -9.42
C ASP A 186 8.95 8.15 -10.33
N ILE A 187 8.86 7.13 -11.18
CA ILE A 187 9.94 6.76 -12.12
C ILE A 187 10.13 7.85 -13.17
N SER A 188 9.04 8.36 -13.76
CA SER A 188 9.10 9.45 -14.74
C SER A 188 9.77 10.68 -14.14
N PHE A 189 9.42 11.05 -12.91
CA PHE A 189 10.07 12.15 -12.21
C PHE A 189 11.56 11.88 -11.97
N MET A 190 11.92 10.68 -11.48
CA MET A 190 13.33 10.30 -11.24
C MET A 190 14.17 10.28 -12.51
N LEU A 191 13.62 9.79 -13.62
CA LEU A 191 14.29 9.75 -14.92
C LEU A 191 14.43 11.14 -15.53
N SER A 192 13.43 12.00 -15.36
CA SER A 192 13.46 13.38 -15.87
C SER A 192 14.34 14.30 -15.01
N ASN A 193 14.54 13.96 -13.73
CA ASN A 193 15.27 14.77 -12.76
C ASN A 193 16.33 13.96 -11.99
N PRO A 194 17.33 13.36 -12.68
CA PRO A 194 18.31 12.48 -12.03
C PRO A 194 19.13 13.20 -10.95
N LEU A 195 19.41 14.50 -11.18
CA LEU A 195 20.17 15.36 -10.29
C LEU A 195 19.31 16.16 -9.30
N ALA A 196 17.99 15.91 -9.22
CA ALA A 196 17.16 16.59 -8.24
C ALA A 196 17.66 16.33 -6.81
N SER A 197 17.63 17.38 -5.99
CA SER A 197 17.97 17.31 -4.58
C SER A 197 17.03 16.37 -3.83
N TYR A 198 17.45 15.95 -2.65
CA TYR A 198 16.59 15.15 -1.77
C TYR A 198 15.27 15.87 -1.48
N ASP A 199 15.32 17.18 -1.20
CA ASP A 199 14.15 17.98 -0.85
C ASP A 199 13.15 18.06 -2.00
N LEU A 200 13.64 18.27 -3.22
CA LEU A 200 12.78 18.32 -4.41
C LEU A 200 12.13 16.94 -4.68
N LYS A 201 12.91 15.85 -4.57
CA LYS A 201 12.37 14.49 -4.72
C LYS A 201 11.32 14.17 -3.67
N MET A 202 11.54 14.61 -2.42
CA MET A 202 10.61 14.36 -1.34
C MET A 202 9.34 15.19 -1.50
N SER A 203 9.46 16.47 -1.82
CA SER A 203 8.35 17.39 -2.13
C SER A 203 7.41 16.80 -3.19
N GLU A 204 7.95 16.27 -4.28
CA GLU A 204 7.13 15.66 -5.35
C GLU A 204 6.45 14.35 -4.92
N LYS A 205 7.12 13.57 -4.07
CA LYS A 205 6.61 12.28 -3.59
C LYS A 205 5.42 12.44 -2.63
N VAL A 206 5.48 13.44 -1.74
CA VAL A 206 4.49 13.58 -0.64
C VAL A 206 3.55 14.77 -0.80
N THR A 207 3.66 15.48 -1.92
CA THR A 207 3.07 16.79 -2.26
C THR A 207 3.87 17.99 -1.73
N PRO A 208 4.02 19.06 -2.55
CA PRO A 208 4.73 20.26 -2.12
C PRO A 208 4.15 20.90 -0.87
N LEU A 209 2.81 20.97 -0.75
CA LEU A 209 2.14 21.56 0.40
C LEU A 209 2.54 20.87 1.71
N PHE A 210 2.44 19.54 1.76
CA PHE A 210 2.77 18.78 2.96
C PHE A 210 4.28 18.87 3.30
N TYR A 211 5.15 18.80 2.28
CA TYR A 211 6.59 18.88 2.49
C TYR A 211 7.05 20.27 2.97
N GLU A 212 6.52 21.34 2.36
CA GLU A 212 6.76 22.72 2.80
C GLU A 212 6.28 22.92 4.24
N TYR A 213 5.09 22.41 4.57
CA TYR A 213 4.52 22.55 5.91
C TYR A 213 5.33 21.79 6.98
N THR A 214 5.76 20.55 6.71
CA THR A 214 6.63 19.82 7.64
C THR A 214 8.01 20.47 7.81
N SER A 215 8.56 21.07 6.74
CA SER A 215 9.81 21.84 6.80
C SER A 215 9.67 23.12 7.60
N PHE A 216 8.51 23.78 7.48
CA PHE A 216 8.14 24.92 8.32
C PHE A 216 8.09 24.53 9.81
N ILE A 217 7.42 23.43 10.16
CA ILE A 217 7.34 22.96 11.54
C ILE A 217 8.75 22.69 12.09
N LYS A 218 9.61 22.01 11.33
CA LYS A 218 11.01 21.75 11.75
C LYS A 218 11.80 23.01 12.10
N THR A 219 11.57 24.07 11.35
CA THR A 219 12.32 25.33 11.50
C THR A 219 11.84 26.15 12.70
N ASN A 220 10.58 25.98 13.10
CA ASN A 220 9.94 26.82 14.12
C ASN A 220 9.64 26.07 15.44
N VAL A 221 9.73 24.75 15.47
CA VAL A 221 9.44 23.93 16.66
C VAL A 221 10.72 23.21 17.10
N PRO A 222 11.18 23.35 18.37
CA PRO A 222 12.34 22.63 18.89
C PRO A 222 12.22 21.10 18.79
N GLU A 223 13.34 20.40 18.69
CA GLU A 223 13.39 18.95 18.44
C GLU A 223 12.82 18.08 19.57
N GLU A 224 12.93 18.54 20.80
CA GLU A 224 12.46 17.90 22.02
C GLU A 224 10.96 18.05 22.27
N SER A 225 10.28 18.85 21.45
CA SER A 225 8.90 19.26 21.69
C SER A 225 7.89 18.14 21.47
N THR A 226 6.79 18.19 22.20
CA THR A 226 5.58 17.42 21.91
C THR A 226 4.55 18.28 21.18
N ILE A 227 4.08 17.80 20.02
CA ILE A 227 3.16 18.51 19.15
C ILE A 227 1.79 17.79 19.15
N LEU A 228 0.72 18.55 19.38
CA LEU A 228 -0.65 18.11 19.15
C LEU A 228 -1.02 18.34 17.68
N ILE A 229 -1.51 17.30 17.02
CA ILE A 229 -1.81 17.26 15.58
C ILE A 229 -3.30 16.94 15.37
N PRO A 230 -3.90 17.24 14.19
CA PRO A 230 -5.30 16.90 13.93
C PRO A 230 -5.60 15.40 14.05
N PRO A 231 -6.88 15.01 14.18
CA PRO A 231 -7.28 13.60 14.09
C PRO A 231 -6.94 13.02 12.72
N GLN A 232 -6.68 11.71 12.65
CA GLN A 232 -6.48 11.02 11.39
C GLN A 232 -7.82 10.83 10.67
N GLY A 233 -8.03 11.57 9.59
CA GLY A 233 -9.25 11.51 8.78
C GLY A 233 -9.22 12.56 7.69
N TYR A 234 -10.29 12.67 6.90
CA TYR A 234 -10.48 13.83 6.04
C TYR A 234 -10.81 15.06 6.91
N PRO A 235 -10.32 16.27 6.61
CA PRO A 235 -9.51 16.62 5.44
C PRO A 235 -7.98 16.51 5.66
N TRP A 236 -7.52 15.83 6.72
CA TRP A 236 -6.10 15.71 7.13
C TRP A 236 -5.52 14.28 6.96
N PRO A 237 -5.63 13.62 5.79
CA PRO A 237 -5.14 12.25 5.63
C PRO A 237 -3.63 12.10 5.89
N GLN A 238 -2.85 13.17 5.70
CA GLN A 238 -1.40 13.17 5.93
C GLN A 238 -1.03 13.81 7.27
N THR A 239 -1.48 15.05 7.56
CA THR A 239 -1.12 15.73 8.82
C THR A 239 -1.76 15.12 10.04
N GLY A 240 -2.92 14.48 9.91
CA GLY A 240 -3.55 13.71 10.99
C GLY A 240 -2.94 12.33 11.20
N ASN A 241 -2.10 11.82 10.28
CA ASN A 241 -1.48 10.52 10.42
C ASN A 241 -0.18 10.63 11.25
N SER A 242 -0.26 10.33 12.55
CA SER A 242 0.87 10.49 13.48
C SER A 242 2.12 9.69 13.09
N ALA A 243 1.97 8.48 12.58
CA ALA A 243 3.11 7.67 12.13
C ALA A 243 3.80 8.30 10.91
N TYR A 244 3.00 8.78 9.96
CA TYR A 244 3.49 9.42 8.75
C TYR A 244 4.15 10.77 9.06
N LEU A 245 3.50 11.62 9.85
CA LEU A 245 4.02 12.93 10.21
C LEU A 245 5.29 12.83 11.07
N ARG A 246 5.36 11.85 11.99
CA ARG A 246 6.55 11.62 12.82
C ARG A 246 7.79 11.28 11.99
N TYR A 247 7.63 10.59 10.86
CA TYR A 247 8.76 10.32 9.96
C TYR A 247 9.43 11.62 9.50
N PHE A 248 8.65 12.67 9.25
CA PHE A 248 9.17 13.97 8.89
C PHE A 248 9.68 14.71 10.12
N LEU A 249 8.93 14.73 11.23
CA LEU A 249 9.21 15.62 12.36
C LEU A 249 10.18 15.07 13.42
N TYR A 250 10.64 13.83 13.28
CA TYR A 250 11.60 13.20 14.20
C TYR A 250 12.78 14.14 14.55
N PRO A 251 13.17 14.26 15.84
CA PRO A 251 12.78 13.44 16.99
C PRO A 251 11.54 13.91 17.77
N ARG A 252 10.81 14.92 17.28
CA ARG A 252 9.64 15.49 17.96
C ARG A 252 8.56 14.42 18.21
N LYS A 253 7.90 14.51 19.37
CA LYS A 253 6.75 13.66 19.67
C LYS A 253 5.51 14.27 19.04
N VAL A 254 4.63 13.42 18.52
CA VAL A 254 3.34 13.84 17.95
C VAL A 254 2.23 13.04 18.61
N LEU A 255 1.16 13.73 18.99
CA LEU A 255 -0.05 13.18 19.60
C LEU A 255 -1.27 13.70 18.84
N ASN A 256 -2.18 12.80 18.48
CA ASN A 256 -3.42 13.18 17.83
C ASN A 256 -4.38 13.83 18.83
N GLY A 257 -4.99 14.95 18.43
CA GLY A 257 -6.18 15.49 19.08
C GLY A 257 -7.47 14.97 18.47
N GLU A 258 -8.59 15.52 18.94
CA GLU A 258 -9.91 15.33 18.34
C GLU A 258 -10.27 16.55 17.47
N GLU A 259 -11.41 16.52 16.79
CA GLU A 259 -11.78 17.59 15.87
C GLU A 259 -12.13 18.90 16.59
N TYR A 260 -13.09 18.84 17.52
CA TYR A 260 -13.61 20.00 18.26
C TYR A 260 -13.04 20.13 19.67
N LEU A 261 -12.26 19.15 20.08
CA LEU A 261 -11.64 19.09 21.39
C LEU A 261 -10.17 18.74 21.21
N PRO A 262 -9.31 19.15 22.15
CA PRO A 262 -7.92 18.72 22.10
C PRO A 262 -7.75 17.20 22.30
N GLY A 263 -8.78 16.48 22.77
CA GLY A 263 -8.79 15.04 23.08
C GLY A 263 -7.94 14.67 24.31
N ALA A 264 -6.67 15.05 24.26
CA ALA A 264 -5.75 15.17 25.37
C ALA A 264 -6.00 16.46 26.16
N ASN A 265 -5.93 16.43 27.50
CA ASN A 265 -5.82 17.68 28.25
C ASN A 265 -4.42 18.26 27.99
N TYR A 266 -4.30 19.09 26.95
CA TYR A 266 -3.00 19.52 26.43
C TYR A 266 -2.20 20.35 27.43
N THR A 267 -2.84 20.97 28.43
CA THR A 267 -2.16 21.63 29.56
C THR A 267 -1.63 20.64 30.61
N LYS A 268 -2.07 19.38 30.61
CA LYS A 268 -1.56 18.31 31.51
C LYS A 268 -0.65 17.29 30.85
N ASN A 269 -0.66 17.19 29.52
CA ASN A 269 0.00 16.12 28.77
C ASN A 269 1.37 16.53 28.19
N ASP A 270 2.05 17.50 28.79
CA ASP A 270 3.34 18.01 28.33
C ASP A 270 3.35 18.36 26.83
N ILE A 271 2.24 18.88 26.31
CA ILE A 271 2.20 19.44 24.95
C ILE A 271 2.97 20.76 24.97
N ASP A 272 3.80 21.01 23.97
CA ASP A 272 4.50 22.28 23.82
C ASP A 272 3.92 23.10 22.67
N TYR A 273 3.42 22.42 21.62
CA TYR A 273 2.87 23.05 20.42
C TYR A 273 1.58 22.39 19.95
N VAL A 274 0.71 23.19 19.32
CA VAL A 274 -0.49 22.73 18.59
C VAL A 274 -0.34 23.13 17.12
N LEU A 275 -0.56 22.19 16.20
CA LEU A 275 -0.54 22.52 14.76
C LEU A 275 -1.76 23.34 14.35
N ILE A 276 -1.59 24.21 13.36
CA ILE A 276 -2.70 24.80 12.61
C ILE A 276 -2.71 24.14 11.23
N ALA A 277 -3.79 23.45 10.86
CA ALA A 277 -3.87 22.74 9.58
C ALA A 277 -5.24 22.93 8.93
N TRP A 278 -5.27 23.49 7.73
CA TRP A 278 -6.51 23.64 6.96
C TRP A 278 -7.08 22.30 6.49
N GLY A 279 -6.24 21.45 5.89
CA GLY A 279 -6.65 20.20 5.27
C GLY A 279 -6.01 20.01 3.90
N GLU A 280 -5.50 18.81 3.61
CA GLU A 280 -4.84 18.52 2.34
C GLU A 280 -5.83 18.20 1.20
N THR A 281 -7.09 17.91 1.53
CA THR A 281 -8.11 17.48 0.57
C THR A 281 -9.21 18.50 0.44
N ILE A 282 -9.77 18.66 -0.77
CA ILE A 282 -10.93 19.53 -1.03
C ILE A 282 -12.21 18.94 -0.39
N GLY A 283 -12.28 17.62 -0.28
CA GLY A 283 -13.41 16.91 0.30
C GLY A 283 -13.36 16.88 1.82
N THR A 284 -14.54 17.05 2.42
CA THR A 284 -14.85 16.65 3.78
C THR A 284 -15.55 15.29 3.75
N GLU A 285 -15.18 14.38 4.65
CA GLU A 285 -15.89 13.12 4.84
C GLU A 285 -16.24 12.98 6.32
N TYR A 286 -17.29 12.20 6.64
CA TYR A 286 -17.67 11.89 8.03
C TYR A 286 -17.93 13.11 8.92
N ASP A 287 -18.56 14.15 8.36
CA ASP A 287 -18.90 15.42 9.02
C ASP A 287 -17.70 16.27 9.48
N TYR A 288 -16.47 15.87 9.15
CA TYR A 288 -15.30 16.71 9.40
C TYR A 288 -15.36 17.99 8.57
N THR A 289 -14.91 19.12 9.11
CA THR A 289 -14.70 20.34 8.30
C THR A 289 -13.24 20.77 8.28
N HIS A 290 -12.85 21.56 7.27
CA HIS A 290 -11.54 22.20 7.21
C HIS A 290 -11.24 23.05 8.44
N GLY A 291 -9.94 23.29 8.65
CA GLY A 291 -9.41 24.08 9.74
C GLY A 291 -9.29 23.28 11.03
N TRP A 292 -8.09 23.23 11.58
CA TRP A 292 -7.79 22.69 12.89
C TRP A 292 -6.69 23.55 13.53
N PRO A 293 -6.73 23.85 14.84
CA PRO A 293 -7.70 23.40 15.83
C PRO A 293 -9.03 24.18 15.78
N LYS A 294 -10.13 23.51 16.17
CA LYS A 294 -11.48 24.10 16.29
C LYS A 294 -11.85 24.49 17.71
N PHE A 295 -10.84 24.84 18.48
CA PHE A 295 -10.95 25.24 19.87
C PHE A 295 -9.91 26.31 20.16
N ASP A 296 -10.17 27.11 21.17
CA ASP A 296 -9.26 28.18 21.58
C ASP A 296 -8.02 27.60 22.26
N VAL A 297 -6.87 28.22 21.99
CA VAL A 297 -5.58 27.82 22.55
C VAL A 297 -4.92 29.02 23.21
N ALA A 298 -4.66 28.92 24.51
CA ALA A 298 -3.85 29.89 25.22
C ALA A 298 -2.40 29.80 24.71
N ALA A 299 -1.90 30.89 24.13
CA ALA A 299 -0.67 30.85 23.34
C ALA A 299 0.32 31.93 23.77
N GLU A 300 1.59 31.54 23.84
CA GLU A 300 2.71 32.48 23.95
C GLU A 300 2.99 33.13 22.60
N GLU A 301 2.89 32.33 21.53
CA GLU A 301 3.28 32.70 20.19
C GLU A 301 2.50 31.87 19.17
N ILE A 302 2.04 32.53 18.10
CA ILE A 302 1.43 31.88 16.94
C ILE A 302 2.24 32.27 15.71
N ILE A 303 2.61 31.27 14.92
CA ILE A 303 3.29 31.47 13.63
C ILE A 303 2.45 30.79 12.55
N TYR A 304 1.91 31.56 11.62
CA TYR A 304 1.15 31.02 10.48
C TYR A 304 1.81 31.35 9.15
N ILE A 305 1.53 30.49 8.17
CA ILE A 305 1.79 30.64 6.75
C ILE A 305 0.45 30.91 6.08
N THR A 306 0.36 32.02 5.37
CA THR A 306 -0.79 32.32 4.50
C THR A 306 -0.56 31.75 3.09
N ASN A 307 -1.61 31.74 2.27
CA ASN A 307 -1.49 31.32 0.86
C ASN A 307 -0.50 32.17 0.04
N GLU A 308 -0.16 33.37 0.51
CA GLU A 308 0.87 34.24 -0.09
C GLU A 308 2.30 33.84 0.33
N LYS A 309 2.44 32.78 1.14
CA LYS A 309 3.69 32.28 1.75
C LYS A 309 4.37 33.26 2.71
N ASP A 310 3.69 34.34 3.07
CA ASP A 310 4.17 35.24 4.11
C ASP A 310 4.03 34.58 5.48
N LYS A 311 5.10 34.71 6.27
CA LYS A 311 5.15 34.25 7.65
C LYS A 311 4.76 35.41 8.55
N ASP A 312 3.62 35.29 9.17
CA ASP A 312 3.19 36.23 10.18
C ASP A 312 3.38 35.60 11.57
N LYS A 313 4.05 36.36 12.43
CA LYS A 313 4.19 36.04 13.84
C LYS A 313 3.24 36.93 14.62
N VAL A 314 2.26 36.32 15.28
CA VAL A 314 1.27 37.01 16.09
C VAL A 314 1.42 36.60 17.55
N MET A 315 1.40 37.61 18.42
CA MET A 315 1.41 37.43 19.86
C MET A 315 -0.03 37.43 20.38
N GLY A 316 -0.34 36.52 21.31
CA GLY A 316 -1.66 36.40 21.92
C GLY A 316 -2.34 35.07 21.63
N ASN A 317 -3.51 34.88 22.22
CA ASN A 317 -4.25 33.61 22.17
C ASN A 317 -4.79 33.31 20.78
N TYR A 318 -4.85 32.03 20.45
CA TYR A 318 -5.56 31.54 19.27
C TYR A 318 -7.06 31.49 19.59
N VAL A 319 -7.85 32.24 18.82
CA VAL A 319 -9.31 32.28 18.93
C VAL A 319 -9.91 31.68 17.67
N TYR A 320 -10.51 30.49 17.79
CA TYR A 320 -10.98 29.72 16.64
C TYR A 320 -11.98 30.52 15.79
N GLU A 321 -12.95 31.17 16.43
CA GLU A 321 -13.99 31.95 15.73
C GLU A 321 -13.43 33.08 14.84
N ALA A 322 -12.25 33.62 15.16
CA ALA A 322 -11.61 34.68 14.38
C ALA A 322 -10.90 34.18 13.11
N VAL A 323 -10.73 32.86 12.98
CA VAL A 323 -9.93 32.22 11.93
C VAL A 323 -10.59 31.03 11.26
N LYS A 324 -11.78 30.59 11.70
CA LYS A 324 -12.48 29.40 11.21
C LYS A 324 -12.71 29.34 9.69
N ASP A 325 -12.82 30.50 9.05
CA ASP A 325 -13.07 30.62 7.60
C ASP A 325 -11.78 30.95 6.81
N LYS A 326 -10.61 30.86 7.45
CA LYS A 326 -9.31 31.18 6.85
C LYS A 326 -8.50 29.90 6.61
N GLU A 327 -8.00 29.74 5.40
CA GLU A 327 -7.01 28.72 5.07
C GLU A 327 -5.67 29.08 5.72
N LEU A 328 -5.42 28.51 6.89
CA LEU A 328 -4.21 28.73 7.67
C LEU A 328 -3.45 27.42 7.88
N TRP A 329 -2.12 27.54 7.81
CA TRP A 329 -1.17 26.50 8.16
C TRP A 329 -0.18 27.08 9.15
N GLY A 330 0.20 26.38 10.21
CA GLY A 330 1.02 27.03 11.23
C GLY A 330 1.27 26.21 12.48
N VAL A 331 1.83 26.86 13.49
CA VAL A 331 2.05 26.28 14.81
C VAL A 331 1.71 27.31 15.89
N ILE A 332 1.15 26.81 16.98
CA ILE A 332 0.83 27.57 18.19
C ILE A 332 1.74 27.05 19.30
N LYS A 333 2.54 27.91 19.91
CA LYS A 333 3.28 27.60 21.13
C LYS A 333 2.39 27.86 22.33
N ILE A 334 2.12 26.83 23.12
CA ILE A 334 1.17 26.96 24.24
C ILE A 334 1.79 27.70 25.43
N THR A 335 0.96 28.44 26.17
CA THR A 335 1.34 29.00 27.47
C THR A 335 1.28 27.90 28.53
N LYS A 336 2.35 27.73 29.31
CA LYS A 336 2.39 26.76 30.42
C LYS A 336 1.83 27.32 31.73
#